data_AF-A0A3A8JGF2-F1
#
_entry.id   AF-A0A3A8JGF2-F1
#
_cell.length_a   1.000
_cell.length_b   1.000
_cell.length_c   1.000
_cell.angle_alpha   90.00
_cell.angle_beta   90.00
_cell.angle_gamma   90.00
#
_symmetry.space_group_name_H-M   'P 1'
#
loop_
_entity.id
_entity.type
_entity.pdbx_description
1 polymer ?
#
loop_
_entity_poly.entity_id
_entity_poly.type
_entity_poly.pdbx_seq_one_letter_code
_entity_poly.pdbx_strand_id
1 'polypeptide(L)'
;MKKTLAIAGTAVVAVTLLTGFGWGRHHRGTPDPERINQMVTWKLDDKLDDLNATEAQRTSIHAVKDRLLSEGQGLMEGQQAARAEAITQLTSDTPDAAKLHALVDARIDAARAFAHKAVDAVLEVQRTLTPAQRQELASDIREHTGAK
;
A
#
# COMPACT_ATOMS: atom_id res chain seq x y z
N MET A 1 5.03 46.75 1.02
CA MET A 1 6.43 46.29 0.77
C MET A 1 6.38 44.81 0.46
N LYS A 2 6.73 44.42 -0.78
CA LYS A 2 6.87 43.02 -1.23
C LYS A 2 8.28 42.51 -0.92
N LYS A 3 8.40 41.19 -0.72
CA LYS A 3 9.58 40.32 -0.49
C LYS A 3 9.95 40.21 1.00
N THR A 4 9.37 39.26 1.74
CA THR A 4 9.83 37.85 1.81
C THR A 4 8.68 36.83 1.77
N LEU A 5 8.15 36.57 0.57
CA LEU A 5 7.79 35.20 0.18
C LEU A 5 9.09 34.54 -0.32
N ALA A 6 9.27 33.24 -0.05
CA ALA A 6 10.25 32.31 -0.66
C ALA A 6 11.35 31.67 0.22
N ILE A 7 10.95 31.05 1.34
CA ILE A 7 11.42 29.71 1.77
C ILE A 7 10.15 28.96 2.24
N ALA A 8 9.12 28.69 1.41
CA ALA A 8 9.09 27.97 0.15
C ALA A 8 9.68 26.54 0.22
N GLY A 9 8.94 25.64 0.87
CA GLY A 9 8.32 24.54 0.12
C GLY A 9 9.14 23.31 -0.27
N THR A 10 10.44 23.23 -0.03
CA THR A 10 11.25 22.18 -0.66
C THR A 10 11.54 20.94 0.20
N ALA A 11 11.63 21.04 1.53
CA ALA A 11 11.87 19.88 2.41
C ALA A 11 10.59 19.33 3.07
N VAL A 12 9.59 20.18 3.30
CA VAL A 12 8.40 19.88 4.12
C VAL A 12 7.36 18.98 3.41
N VAL A 13 7.45 18.87 2.09
CA VAL A 13 6.61 18.01 1.24
C VAL A 13 7.42 16.83 0.67
N ALA A 14 8.72 17.00 0.47
CA ALA A 14 9.53 16.02 -0.24
C ALA A 14 9.66 14.68 0.48
N VAL A 15 9.71 14.66 1.83
CA VAL A 15 9.68 13.42 2.64
C VAL A 15 8.28 12.89 2.82
N THR A 16 7.30 13.79 2.94
CA THR A 16 5.94 13.53 2.49
C THR A 16 5.42 12.14 2.78
N LEU A 17 4.73 11.43 1.90
CA LEU A 17 4.83 11.17 0.46
C LEU A 17 5.80 10.07 0.09
N LEU A 18 6.91 9.86 0.79
CA LEU A 18 7.88 8.84 0.40
C LEU A 18 7.65 7.53 1.13
N THR A 19 6.43 7.03 1.27
CA THR A 19 5.74 6.48 0.08
C THR A 19 4.24 6.28 0.27
N GLY A 20 3.54 7.10 1.07
CA GLY A 20 2.11 6.83 1.36
C GLY A 20 1.24 7.98 1.88
N PHE A 21 1.33 9.18 1.29
CA PHE A 21 0.51 10.32 1.70
C PHE A 21 -0.78 10.50 0.90
N GLY A 22 -1.89 10.59 1.63
CA GLY A 22 -2.90 11.60 1.38
C GLY A 22 -3.08 12.46 2.64
N TRP A 23 -3.16 13.78 2.50
CA TRP A 23 -3.79 14.65 3.49
C TRP A 23 -5.29 14.42 3.40
N GLY A 24 -5.85 13.67 4.36
CA GLY A 24 -7.27 13.33 4.37
C GLY A 24 -7.72 12.59 5.63
N ARG A 25 -8.24 13.37 6.59
CA ARG A 25 -9.13 12.99 7.70
C ARG A 25 -8.50 12.30 8.92
N HIS A 26 -8.75 12.92 10.07
CA HIS A 26 -8.36 12.52 11.42
C HIS A 26 -8.65 11.05 11.75
N HIS A 27 -7.67 10.16 11.56
CA HIS A 27 -7.62 8.88 12.28
C HIS A 27 -6.32 8.84 13.07
N ARG A 28 -6.45 8.73 14.40
CA ARG A 28 -5.33 8.60 15.34
C ARG A 28 -4.68 7.22 15.13
N GLY A 29 -3.49 7.18 14.54
CA GLY A 29 -2.61 6.01 14.53
C GLY A 29 -2.56 5.20 13.24
N THR A 30 -1.45 4.48 13.05
CA THR A 30 -1.33 3.38 12.09
C THR A 30 -2.35 2.30 12.43
N PRO A 31 -3.15 1.81 11.46
CA PRO A 31 -4.10 0.73 11.73
C PRO A 31 -3.35 -0.52 12.20
N ASP A 32 -3.92 -1.19 13.20
CA ASP A 32 -3.41 -2.45 13.76
C ASP A 32 -3.34 -3.55 12.66
N PRO A 33 -2.17 -4.20 12.44
CA PRO A 33 -2.01 -5.24 11.43
C PRO A 33 -3.03 -6.38 11.55
N GLU A 34 -3.40 -6.77 12.78
CA GLU A 34 -4.38 -7.84 12.99
C GLU A 34 -5.76 -7.41 12.49
N ARG A 35 -6.17 -6.17 12.82
CA ARG A 35 -7.41 -5.59 12.32
C ARG A 35 -7.44 -5.44 10.80
N ILE A 36 -6.31 -5.09 10.17
CA ILE A 36 -6.21 -5.06 8.70
C ILE A 36 -6.44 -6.47 8.14
N ASN A 37 -5.75 -7.48 8.68
CA ASN A 37 -5.88 -8.86 8.23
C ASN A 37 -7.32 -9.38 8.36
N GLN A 38 -7.98 -9.12 9.50
CA GLN A 38 -9.39 -9.51 9.70
C GLN A 38 -10.32 -8.85 8.67
N MET A 39 -10.17 -7.55 8.44
CA MET A 39 -10.99 -6.83 7.47
C MET A 39 -10.77 -7.33 6.03
N VAL A 40 -9.51 -7.55 5.64
CA VAL A 40 -9.16 -8.05 4.30
C VAL A 40 -9.66 -9.48 4.13
N THR A 41 -9.51 -10.32 5.14
CA THR A 41 -10.00 -11.71 5.12
C THR A 41 -11.51 -11.75 4.96
N TRP A 42 -12.25 -10.97 5.77
CA TRP A 42 -13.71 -10.91 5.66
C TRP A 42 -14.18 -10.46 4.27
N LYS A 43 -13.59 -9.39 3.71
CA LYS A 43 -13.93 -8.95 2.35
C LYS A 43 -13.58 -9.97 1.27
N LEU A 44 -12.47 -10.68 1.46
CA LEU A 44 -12.05 -11.72 0.53
C LEU A 44 -13.04 -12.89 0.57
N ASP A 45 -13.43 -13.33 1.76
CA ASP A 45 -14.37 -14.43 1.95
C ASP A 45 -15.73 -14.12 1.33
N ASP A 46 -16.26 -12.93 1.61
CA ASP A 46 -17.51 -12.42 1.03
C ASP A 46 -17.47 -12.45 -0.51
N LYS A 47 -16.35 -11.99 -1.11
CA LYS A 47 -16.18 -12.04 -2.58
C LYS A 47 -16.03 -13.46 -3.12
N LEU A 48 -15.37 -14.35 -2.38
CA LEU A 48 -15.22 -15.75 -2.78
C LEU A 48 -16.54 -16.51 -2.66
N ASP A 49 -17.41 -16.13 -1.73
CA ASP A 49 -18.79 -16.61 -1.60
C ASP A 49 -19.62 -16.19 -2.81
N ASP A 50 -19.62 -14.91 -3.18
CA ASP A 50 -20.28 -14.40 -4.39
C ASP A 50 -19.88 -15.19 -5.64
N LEU A 51 -18.58 -15.41 -5.81
CA LEU A 51 -18.00 -16.12 -6.95
C LEU A 51 -18.23 -17.64 -6.90
N ASN A 52 -18.90 -18.16 -5.87
CA ASN A 52 -19.06 -19.60 -5.63
C ASN A 52 -17.72 -20.34 -5.73
N ALA A 53 -16.68 -19.78 -5.12
CA ALA A 53 -15.33 -20.33 -5.19
C ALA A 53 -15.25 -21.69 -4.50
N THR A 54 -14.62 -22.67 -5.17
CA THR A 54 -14.34 -23.99 -4.61
C THR A 54 -13.33 -23.89 -3.46
N GLU A 55 -13.30 -24.89 -2.57
CA GLU A 55 -12.33 -24.97 -1.47
C GLU A 55 -10.87 -24.88 -1.93
N ALA A 56 -10.56 -25.48 -3.09
CA ALA A 56 -9.23 -25.40 -3.69
C ALA A 56 -8.89 -23.96 -4.12
N GLN A 57 -9.84 -23.25 -4.73
CA GLN A 57 -9.67 -21.85 -5.12
C GLN A 57 -9.51 -20.96 -3.89
N ARG A 58 -10.35 -21.14 -2.86
CA ARG A 58 -10.25 -20.41 -1.59
C ARG A 58 -8.88 -20.57 -0.96
N THR A 59 -8.43 -21.82 -0.80
CA THR A 59 -7.12 -22.14 -0.23
C THR A 59 -5.99 -21.43 -0.99
N SER A 60 -6.00 -21.51 -2.33
CA SER A 60 -4.99 -20.85 -3.16
C SER A 60 -5.02 -19.32 -3.02
N ILE A 61 -6.21 -18.71 -3.04
CA ILE A 61 -6.35 -17.25 -2.99
C ILE A 61 -6.03 -16.71 -1.58
N HIS A 62 -6.34 -17.45 -0.51
CA HIS A 62 -5.90 -17.10 0.85
C HIS A 62 -4.39 -17.10 0.99
N ALA A 63 -3.69 -18.09 0.41
CA ALA A 63 -2.23 -18.12 0.43
C ALA A 63 -1.64 -16.88 -0.28
N VAL A 64 -2.24 -16.45 -1.39
CA VAL A 64 -1.86 -15.20 -2.07
C VAL A 64 -2.09 -13.98 -1.18
N LYS A 65 -3.25 -13.90 -0.52
CA LYS A 65 -3.59 -12.82 0.43
C LYS A 65 -2.60 -12.77 1.60
N ASP A 66 -2.31 -13.90 2.24
CA ASP A 66 -1.39 -13.96 3.39
C ASP A 66 0.02 -13.50 3.02
N ARG A 67 0.51 -13.91 1.84
CA ARG A 67 1.80 -13.44 1.30
C ARG A 67 1.80 -11.92 1.08
N LEU A 68 0.76 -11.37 0.43
CA LEU A 68 0.68 -9.92 0.20
C LEU A 68 0.54 -9.12 1.50
N LEU A 69 -0.20 -9.61 2.49
CA LEU A 69 -0.33 -8.96 3.78
C LEU A 69 0.99 -8.95 4.55
N SER A 70 1.72 -10.08 4.54
CA SER A 70 3.05 -10.17 5.14
C SER A 70 4.04 -9.19 4.49
N GLU A 71 4.04 -9.11 3.16
CA GLU A 71 4.89 -8.14 2.45
C GLU A 71 4.47 -6.69 2.71
N GLY A 72 3.16 -6.42 2.73
CA GLY A 72 2.60 -5.10 3.04
C GLY A 72 2.96 -4.64 4.46
N GLN A 73 2.98 -5.55 5.43
CA GLN A 73 3.46 -5.27 6.79
C GLN A 73 4.92 -4.79 6.78
N GLY A 74 5.79 -5.45 6.01
CA GLY A 74 7.18 -5.00 5.84
C GLY A 74 7.31 -3.58 5.27
N LEU A 75 6.40 -3.20 4.36
CA LEU A 75 6.33 -1.81 3.86
C LEU A 75 5.91 -0.82 4.95
N MET A 76 4.93 -1.19 5.78
CA MET A 76 4.49 -0.36 6.90
C MET A 76 5.61 -0.16 7.93
N GLU A 77 6.30 -1.23 8.32
CA GLU A 77 7.45 -1.19 9.23
C GLU A 77 8.59 -0.34 8.64
N GLY A 78 8.91 -0.54 7.36
CA GLY A 78 9.90 0.28 6.64
C GLY A 78 9.53 1.77 6.57
N GLN A 79 8.24 2.08 6.42
CA GLN A 79 7.74 3.45 6.45
C GLN A 79 7.87 4.08 7.85
N GLN A 80 7.58 3.32 8.92
CA GLN A 80 7.75 3.80 10.29
C GLN A 80 9.22 4.08 10.61
N ALA A 81 10.12 3.17 10.24
CA ALA A 81 11.57 3.32 10.41
C ALA A 81 12.10 4.54 9.61
N ALA A 82 11.66 4.71 8.37
CA ALA A 82 12.01 5.87 7.56
C ALA A 82 11.52 7.18 8.17
N ARG A 83 10.29 7.20 8.69
CA ARG A 83 9.75 8.39 9.35
C ARG A 83 10.56 8.77 10.59
N ALA A 84 10.98 7.78 11.38
CA ALA A 84 11.83 8.00 12.55
C ALA A 84 13.21 8.56 12.13
N GLU A 85 13.87 7.98 11.13
CA GLU A 85 15.16 8.46 10.64
C GLU A 85 15.06 9.87 10.04
N ALA A 86 14.01 10.15 9.26
CA ALA A 86 13.81 11.48 8.70
C ALA A 86 13.64 12.54 9.79
N ILE A 87 12.91 12.24 10.87
CA ILE A 87 12.80 13.13 12.02
C ILE A 87 14.18 13.37 12.64
N THR A 88 14.96 12.30 12.88
CA THR A 88 16.33 12.40 13.42
C THR A 88 17.21 13.34 12.59
N GLN A 89 17.20 13.19 11.25
CA GLN A 89 17.99 14.03 10.36
C GLN A 89 17.52 15.49 10.35
N LEU A 90 16.20 15.72 10.36
CA LEU A 90 15.62 17.07 10.32
C LEU A 90 15.81 17.84 11.64
N THR A 91 16.03 17.14 12.76
CA THR A 91 16.32 17.75 14.07
C THR A 91 17.82 17.84 14.38
N SER A 92 18.69 17.40 13.48
CA SER A 92 20.15 17.45 13.64
C SER A 92 20.70 18.84 13.32
N ASP A 93 21.75 19.27 14.04
CA ASP A 93 22.51 20.49 13.72
C ASP A 93 23.24 20.39 12.37
N THR A 94 23.55 19.16 11.94
CA THR A 94 24.17 18.85 10.64
C THR A 94 23.41 17.71 9.97
N PRO A 95 22.28 17.98 9.30
CA PRO A 95 21.52 16.96 8.58
C PRO A 95 22.34 16.35 7.45
N ASP A 96 22.27 15.03 7.31
CA ASP A 96 22.86 14.32 6.17
C ASP A 96 21.86 14.26 5.00
N ALA A 97 22.08 15.15 4.03
CA ALA A 97 21.28 15.20 2.81
C ALA A 97 21.37 13.89 1.99
N ALA A 98 22.54 13.27 1.91
CA ALA A 98 22.72 12.02 1.15
C ALA A 98 21.94 10.88 1.80
N LYS A 99 21.92 10.81 3.13
CA LYS A 99 21.13 9.82 3.87
C LYS A 99 19.63 10.01 3.67
N LEU A 100 19.14 11.25 3.66
CA LEU A 100 17.74 11.55 3.37
C LEU A 100 17.34 11.15 1.94
N HIS A 101 18.19 11.43 0.94
CA HIS A 101 17.98 10.99 -0.43
C HIS A 101 17.98 9.46 -0.56
N ALA A 102 18.93 8.77 0.06
CA ALA A 102 18.97 7.31 0.07
C ALA A 102 17.71 6.70 0.72
N LEU A 103 17.16 7.37 1.75
CA LEU A 103 15.92 6.94 2.38
C LEU A 103 14.72 7.06 1.43
N VAL A 104 14.67 8.12 0.63
CA VAL A 104 13.67 8.31 -0.42
C VAL A 104 13.71 7.14 -1.41
N ASP A 105 14.90 6.87 -1.94
CA ASP A 105 15.10 5.87 -2.98
C ASP A 105 14.72 4.49 -2.47
N ALA A 106 15.18 4.12 -1.26
CA ALA A 106 14.84 2.85 -0.64
C ALA A 106 13.32 2.65 -0.46
N ARG A 107 12.58 3.72 -0.16
CA ARG A 107 11.12 3.65 -0.01
C ARG A 107 10.41 3.51 -1.35
N ILE A 108 10.81 4.29 -2.34
CA ILE A 108 10.28 4.18 -3.70
C ILE A 108 10.53 2.78 -4.27
N ASP A 109 11.74 2.23 -4.08
CA ASP A 109 12.09 0.90 -4.57
C ASP A 109 11.27 -0.20 -3.89
N ALA A 110 11.07 -0.11 -2.57
CA ALA A 110 10.22 -1.04 -1.84
C ALA A 110 8.76 -0.98 -2.30
N ALA A 111 8.22 0.24 -2.49
CA ALA A 111 6.87 0.43 -3.00
C ALA A 111 6.71 -0.10 -4.42
N ARG A 112 7.70 0.14 -5.30
CA ARG A 112 7.72 -0.37 -6.67
C ARG A 112 7.76 -1.90 -6.70
N ALA A 113 8.64 -2.51 -5.90
CA ALA A 113 8.74 -3.96 -5.81
C ALA A 113 7.42 -4.59 -5.34
N PHE A 114 6.80 -4.02 -4.31
CA PHE A 114 5.49 -4.48 -3.83
C PHE A 114 4.39 -4.32 -4.88
N ALA A 115 4.35 -3.20 -5.61
CA ALA A 115 3.37 -2.98 -6.66
C ALA A 115 3.46 -4.04 -7.78
N HIS A 116 4.68 -4.42 -8.19
CA HIS A 116 4.86 -5.51 -9.15
C HIS A 116 4.35 -6.84 -8.60
N LYS A 117 4.67 -7.18 -7.36
CA LYS A 117 4.17 -8.42 -6.72
C LYS A 117 2.65 -8.44 -6.56
N ALA A 118 2.04 -7.29 -6.28
CA ALA A 118 0.59 -7.16 -6.24
C ALA A 118 -0.04 -7.43 -7.62
N VAL A 119 0.57 -6.95 -8.71
CA VAL A 119 0.13 -7.29 -10.08
C VAL A 119 0.29 -8.80 -10.34
N ASP A 120 1.42 -9.39 -9.99
CA ASP A 120 1.65 -10.83 -10.16
C ASP A 120 0.63 -11.67 -9.38
N ALA A 121 0.31 -11.26 -8.16
CA ALA A 121 -0.72 -11.87 -7.33
C ALA A 121 -2.12 -11.77 -7.96
N VAL A 122 -2.49 -10.62 -8.53
CA VAL A 122 -3.75 -10.47 -9.27
C VAL A 122 -3.79 -11.44 -10.45
N LEU A 123 -2.68 -11.56 -11.21
CA LEU A 123 -2.60 -12.50 -12.32
C LEU A 123 -2.66 -13.97 -11.86
N GLU A 124 -2.12 -14.29 -10.67
CA GLU A 124 -2.25 -15.61 -10.05
C GLU A 124 -3.70 -15.92 -9.70
N VAL A 125 -4.41 -15.01 -9.01
CA VAL A 125 -5.84 -15.16 -8.71
C VAL A 125 -6.67 -15.34 -9.98
N GLN A 126 -6.39 -14.57 -11.03
CA GLN A 126 -7.06 -14.69 -12.33
C GLN A 126 -6.82 -16.05 -13.01
N ARG A 127 -5.71 -16.74 -12.75
CA ARG A 127 -5.46 -18.10 -13.25
C ARG A 127 -6.18 -19.16 -12.43
N THR A 128 -6.41 -18.89 -11.14
CA THR A 128 -7.16 -19.77 -10.23
C THR A 128 -8.68 -19.72 -10.48
N LEU A 129 -9.20 -18.59 -10.93
CA LEU A 129 -10.62 -18.41 -11.25
C LEU A 129 -11.00 -18.97 -12.63
N THR A 130 -12.24 -19.45 -12.75
CA THR A 130 -12.81 -19.85 -14.04
C THR A 130 -13.10 -18.63 -14.94
N PRO A 131 -13.25 -18.81 -16.26
CA PRO A 131 -13.65 -17.71 -17.16
C PRO A 131 -14.94 -16.99 -16.72
N ALA A 132 -15.94 -17.73 -16.22
CA ALA A 132 -17.20 -17.15 -15.76
C ALA A 132 -17.00 -16.28 -14.50
N GLN A 133 -16.30 -16.80 -13.49
CA GLN A 133 -15.96 -16.05 -12.26
C GLN A 133 -15.13 -14.79 -12.56
N ARG A 134 -14.22 -14.84 -13.54
CA ARG A 134 -13.47 -13.65 -13.97
C ARG A 134 -14.36 -12.57 -14.58
N GLN A 135 -15.35 -12.98 -15.37
CA GLN A 135 -16.28 -12.05 -16.00
C GLN A 135 -17.19 -11.39 -14.96
N GLU A 136 -17.67 -12.17 -13.99
CA GLU A 136 -18.43 -11.66 -12.85
C GLU A 136 -17.61 -10.67 -12.02
N LEU A 137 -16.39 -11.03 -11.63
CA LEU A 137 -15.48 -10.13 -10.92
C LEU A 137 -15.21 -8.83 -11.70
N ALA A 138 -15.02 -8.91 -13.02
CA ALA A 138 -14.79 -7.73 -13.84
C ALA A 138 -16.02 -6.80 -13.92
N SER A 139 -17.23 -7.37 -13.96
CA SER A 139 -18.47 -6.59 -13.93
C SER A 139 -18.65 -5.88 -12.59
N ASP A 140 -18.41 -6.60 -11.48
CA ASP A 140 -18.47 -6.03 -10.14
C ASP A 140 -17.48 -4.87 -9.94
N ILE A 141 -16.25 -5.01 -10.45
CA ILE A 141 -15.25 -3.92 -10.44
C ILE A 141 -15.74 -2.73 -11.25
N ARG A 142 -16.33 -2.93 -12.44
CA ARG A 142 -16.87 -1.82 -13.26
C ARG A 142 -17.98 -1.07 -12.53
N GLU A 143 -18.89 -1.79 -11.88
CA GLU A 143 -19.99 -1.18 -11.10
C GLU A 143 -19.46 -0.34 -9.93
N HIS A 144 -18.47 -0.85 -9.20
CA HIS A 144 -17.90 -0.16 -8.03
C HIS A 144 -16.94 0.99 -8.38
N THR A 145 -16.23 0.91 -9.51
CA THR A 145 -15.28 1.95 -9.93
C THR A 145 -15.90 3.01 -10.84
N GLY A 146 -17.12 2.77 -11.36
CA GLY A 146 -17.76 3.64 -12.34
C GLY A 146 -17.09 3.60 -13.72
N ALA A 147 -16.17 2.66 -13.95
CA ALA A 147 -15.53 2.43 -15.23
C ALA A 147 -16.55 1.79 -16.18
N LYS A 148 -17.09 2.58 -17.12
CA LYS A 148 -17.96 2.12 -18.21
C LYS A 148 -17.17 1.32 -19.24
#